data_AF-A0A7J6XA47-F1
#
_entry.id   AF-A0A7J6XA47-F1
#
_cell.length_a   1.000
_cell.length_b   1.000
_cell.length_c   1.000
_cell.angle_alpha   90.00
_cell.angle_beta   90.00
_cell.angle_gamma   90.00
#
_symmetry.space_group_name_H-M   'P 1'
#
loop_
_entity.id
_entity.type
_entity.pdbx_description
1 polymer ?
#
loop_
_entity_poly.entity_id
_entity_poly.type
_entity_poly.pdbx_seq_one_letter_code
_entity_poly.pdbx_strand_id
1 'polypeptide(L)'
;MVSAVIFTTGLFFLLLAIYCATDPFKHSSVSQYPDFKAYKVDLPPWSLLPKERDTQNLLQKSEILFLNQVQGPESIAFDPLGRGPYTGIADGRIVFWNGESWTDFAYTSSNRSELCGPSPSILGYAKYEHVCGRPLGLRFDKRTGDLYVADAYFGLMKVGPEGGLATSVATEAEGVAFKFTNDLDIDDEGNVYFTDSSSVHQRRRYIQVIYSGEDSGRVLKYDPITKKTTVLLRNLQFPNGLSLSKDMSFFIFCEGSLGRLRRYWLKGEKAGTSDVFANLPGFPDNVRTNDKGEFWVAVHSRRNMYTHILANYPVLRKLVLKLPIPPQAHLLMGNGKGLTGTVMKYSPEGNVLQILEDNEGKVGLANILESVVDTLKDATEVSYLFLKPVSKKDEPDYLDIIKQPMDLSTIKEKAGEEDGIQGQRGFPS
;
A
#
# COMPACT_ATOMS: atom_id res chain seq x y z
N MET A 1 17.69 -46.01 -21.33
CA MET A 1 17.18 -44.63 -21.48
C MET A 1 16.34 -44.19 -20.29
N VAL A 2 15.28 -44.91 -19.91
CA VAL A 2 14.41 -44.57 -18.76
C VAL A 2 15.15 -44.45 -17.42
N SER A 3 16.05 -45.38 -17.08
CA SER A 3 16.86 -45.28 -15.84
C SER A 3 17.81 -44.08 -15.79
N ALA A 4 18.37 -43.67 -16.93
CA ALA A 4 19.29 -42.53 -16.98
C ALA A 4 18.53 -41.21 -16.79
N VAL A 5 17.33 -41.09 -17.39
CA VAL A 5 16.44 -39.94 -17.20
C VAL A 5 15.94 -39.85 -15.76
N ILE A 6 15.53 -40.97 -15.15
CA ILE A 6 15.11 -40.98 -13.73
C ILE A 6 16.26 -40.55 -12.81
N PHE A 7 17.48 -41.02 -13.07
CA PHE A 7 18.65 -40.67 -12.28
C PHE A 7 19.04 -39.19 -12.41
N THR A 8 19.03 -38.64 -13.63
CA THR A 8 19.36 -37.22 -13.86
C THR A 8 18.30 -36.29 -13.29
N THR A 9 17.02 -36.63 -13.42
CA THR A 9 15.91 -35.88 -12.83
C THR A 9 15.97 -35.93 -11.30
N GLY A 10 16.23 -37.10 -10.71
CA GLY A 10 16.37 -37.25 -9.25
C GLY A 10 17.55 -36.45 -8.69
N LEU A 11 18.70 -36.47 -9.36
CA LEU A 11 19.88 -35.69 -8.98
C LEU A 11 19.59 -34.17 -9.05
N PHE A 12 18.90 -33.71 -10.09
CA PHE A 12 18.49 -32.31 -10.21
C PHE A 12 17.62 -31.86 -9.03
N PHE A 13 16.58 -32.62 -8.68
CA PHE A 13 15.70 -32.27 -7.55
C PHE A 13 16.43 -32.34 -6.21
N LEU A 14 17.37 -33.27 -6.03
CA LEU A 14 18.22 -33.33 -4.84
C LEU A 14 19.11 -32.08 -4.72
N LEU A 15 19.77 -31.69 -5.81
CA LEU A 15 20.61 -30.49 -5.85
C LEU A 15 19.80 -29.23 -5.60
N LEU A 16 18.61 -29.12 -6.19
CA LEU A 16 17.69 -28.01 -5.95
C LEU A 16 17.23 -27.97 -4.50
N ALA A 17 16.90 -29.12 -3.90
CA ALA A 17 16.50 -29.19 -2.50
C ALA A 17 17.64 -28.76 -1.56
N ILE A 18 18.87 -29.22 -1.82
CA ILE A 18 20.06 -28.78 -1.08
C ILE A 18 20.27 -27.27 -1.23
N TYR A 19 20.16 -26.75 -2.45
CA TYR A 19 20.27 -25.33 -2.74
C TYR A 19 19.22 -24.51 -1.99
N CYS A 20 17.95 -24.91 -2.02
CA CYS A 20 16.87 -24.23 -1.29
C CYS A 20 16.98 -24.37 0.24
N ALA A 21 17.64 -25.42 0.73
CA ALA A 21 17.86 -25.63 2.15
C ALA A 21 19.02 -24.76 2.68
N THR A 22 20.11 -24.65 1.91
CA THR A 22 21.32 -23.90 2.32
C THR A 22 21.29 -22.44 1.88
N ASP A 23 20.55 -22.11 0.83
CA ASP A 23 20.41 -20.79 0.20
C ASP A 23 21.74 -20.01 0.17
N PRO A 24 22.79 -20.55 -0.47
CA PRO A 24 24.17 -20.06 -0.32
C PRO A 24 24.35 -18.63 -0.84
N PHE A 25 23.47 -18.20 -1.74
CA PHE A 25 23.49 -16.85 -2.34
C PHE A 25 22.35 -15.95 -1.86
N LYS A 26 21.57 -16.39 -0.86
CA LYS A 26 20.44 -15.63 -0.29
C LYS A 26 19.36 -15.26 -1.32
N HIS A 27 19.14 -16.12 -2.31
CA HIS A 27 18.19 -15.89 -3.39
C HIS A 27 16.74 -16.14 -2.96
N SER A 28 16.50 -16.84 -1.85
CA SER A 28 15.13 -17.05 -1.38
C SER A 28 14.49 -15.75 -0.88
N SER A 29 13.17 -15.65 -1.03
CA SER A 29 12.39 -14.48 -0.57
C SER A 29 12.32 -14.37 0.96
N VAL A 30 12.82 -15.38 1.68
CA VAL A 30 12.85 -15.45 3.14
C VAL A 30 14.29 -15.52 3.69
N SER A 31 15.30 -15.32 2.84
CA SER A 31 16.73 -15.50 3.19
C SER A 31 17.20 -14.59 4.34
N GLN A 32 16.62 -13.39 4.44
CA GLN A 32 16.93 -12.42 5.49
C GLN A 32 16.14 -12.65 6.80
N TYR A 33 15.36 -13.73 6.87
CA TYR A 33 14.40 -14.00 7.94
C TYR A 33 14.51 -15.46 8.42
N PRO A 34 15.55 -15.80 9.22
CA PRO A 34 15.76 -17.17 9.67
C PRO A 34 14.56 -17.74 10.46
N ASP A 35 13.85 -16.87 11.19
CA ASP A 35 12.68 -17.23 11.99
C ASP A 35 11.35 -17.13 11.23
N PHE A 36 11.38 -17.12 9.89
CA PHE A 36 10.17 -17.00 9.08
C PHE A 36 9.14 -18.11 9.40
N LYS A 37 7.94 -17.67 9.80
CA LYS A 37 6.77 -18.48 10.07
C LYS A 37 5.65 -18.09 9.13
N ALA A 38 4.99 -19.09 8.58
CA ALA A 38 3.82 -18.92 7.73
C ALA A 38 2.58 -19.34 8.53
N TYR A 39 1.58 -18.47 8.59
CA TYR A 39 0.29 -18.67 9.25
C TYR A 39 -0.80 -18.95 8.23
N LYS A 40 -1.80 -19.76 8.59
CA LYS A 40 -2.92 -20.04 7.69
C LYS A 40 -3.73 -18.77 7.46
N VAL A 41 -4.08 -18.49 6.21
CA VAL A 41 -4.96 -17.40 5.82
C VAL A 41 -6.23 -18.04 5.26
N ASP A 42 -7.30 -17.99 6.05
CA ASP A 42 -8.57 -18.67 5.73
C ASP A 42 -9.43 -17.80 4.81
N LEU A 43 -9.10 -17.82 3.52
CA LEU A 43 -9.81 -17.05 2.51
C LEU A 43 -11.27 -17.53 2.37
N PRO A 44 -12.25 -16.61 2.24
CA PRO A 44 -13.64 -17.00 2.11
C PRO A 44 -13.87 -17.86 0.86
N PRO A 45 -14.81 -18.82 0.87
CA PRO A 45 -15.16 -19.61 -0.32
C PRO A 45 -15.49 -18.74 -1.53
N TRP A 46 -15.14 -19.20 -2.74
CA TRP A 46 -15.43 -18.49 -3.99
C TRP A 46 -16.92 -18.22 -4.22
N SER A 47 -17.79 -19.05 -3.66
CA SER A 47 -19.25 -18.88 -3.71
C SER A 47 -19.77 -17.66 -2.95
N LEU A 48 -19.01 -17.13 -1.99
CA LEU A 48 -19.37 -15.95 -1.21
C LEU A 48 -18.86 -14.64 -1.82
N LEU A 49 -18.17 -14.70 -2.97
CA LEU A 49 -17.64 -13.53 -3.61
C LEU A 49 -18.66 -12.86 -4.54
N PRO A 50 -18.63 -11.52 -4.63
CA PRO A 50 -19.37 -10.78 -5.65
C PRO A 50 -19.10 -11.31 -7.06
N LYS A 51 -20.19 -11.57 -7.78
CA LYS A 51 -20.15 -12.06 -9.18
C LYS A 51 -20.12 -10.90 -10.17
N GLU A 52 -20.55 -9.73 -9.73
CA GLU A 52 -20.57 -8.48 -10.44
C GLU A 52 -19.16 -8.14 -10.96
N ARG A 53 -19.13 -7.49 -12.13
CA ARG A 53 -17.93 -7.06 -12.83
C ARG A 53 -18.20 -5.71 -13.47
N ASP A 54 -17.15 -4.96 -13.70
CA ASP A 54 -17.21 -3.73 -14.47
C ASP A 54 -17.07 -4.07 -15.96
N THR A 55 -18.20 -4.25 -16.64
CA THR A 55 -18.22 -4.53 -18.07
C THR A 55 -17.85 -3.33 -18.94
N GLN A 56 -17.72 -2.14 -18.36
CA GLN A 56 -17.47 -0.89 -19.07
C GLN A 56 -16.06 -0.33 -18.83
N ASN A 57 -15.26 -1.00 -18.00
CA ASN A 57 -13.90 -0.59 -17.65
C ASN A 57 -13.84 0.87 -17.18
N LEU A 58 -14.78 1.24 -16.30
CA LEU A 58 -15.04 2.59 -15.86
C LEU A 58 -13.86 3.22 -15.14
N LEU A 59 -12.99 2.44 -14.48
CA LEU A 59 -11.82 3.01 -13.81
C LEU A 59 -10.87 3.68 -14.81
N GLN A 60 -10.70 3.11 -16.00
CA GLN A 60 -9.90 3.72 -17.06
C GLN A 60 -10.50 5.00 -17.66
N LYS A 61 -11.80 5.25 -17.41
CA LYS A 61 -12.47 6.48 -17.86
C LYS A 61 -12.33 7.62 -16.84
N SER A 62 -11.60 7.40 -15.76
CA SER A 62 -11.34 8.41 -14.74
C SER A 62 -10.39 9.48 -15.27
N GLU A 63 -10.55 10.71 -14.80
CA GLU A 63 -9.58 11.77 -15.03
C GLU A 63 -8.39 11.61 -14.07
N ILE A 64 -7.18 11.72 -14.60
CA ILE A 64 -5.94 11.70 -13.81
C ILE A 64 -5.61 13.14 -13.43
N LEU A 65 -5.52 13.40 -12.13
CA LEU A 65 -5.13 14.70 -11.58
C LEU A 65 -3.71 14.64 -11.01
N PHE A 66 -2.97 15.74 -11.14
CA PHE A 66 -1.63 15.92 -10.55
C PHE A 66 -0.57 14.89 -10.95
N LEU A 67 -0.69 14.31 -12.16
CA LEU A 67 0.27 13.34 -12.68
C LEU A 67 1.71 13.87 -12.56
N ASN A 68 2.60 13.06 -12.00
CA ASN A 68 4.02 13.35 -11.80
C ASN A 68 4.36 14.57 -10.92
N GLN A 69 3.41 15.11 -10.15
CA GLN A 69 3.68 16.27 -9.27
C GLN A 69 4.13 15.89 -7.86
N VAL A 70 3.64 14.77 -7.32
CA VAL A 70 3.99 14.26 -5.99
C VAL A 70 4.21 12.75 -6.04
N GLN A 71 5.07 12.22 -5.16
CA GLN A 71 5.43 10.80 -5.16
C GLN A 71 4.88 10.05 -3.94
N GLY A 72 4.22 8.93 -4.21
CA GLY A 72 3.65 8.04 -3.20
C GLY A 72 2.55 8.66 -2.32
N PRO A 73 1.54 9.38 -2.86
CA PRO A 73 0.35 9.73 -2.08
C PRO A 73 -0.40 8.46 -1.63
N GLU A 74 -0.74 8.36 -0.34
CA GLU A 74 -1.42 7.16 0.22
C GLU A 74 -2.82 7.46 0.76
N SER A 75 -3.05 8.67 1.30
CA SER A 75 -4.37 9.12 1.75
C SER A 75 -4.61 10.56 1.37
N ILE A 76 -5.85 10.84 0.96
CA ILE A 76 -6.34 12.19 0.65
C ILE A 76 -7.26 12.66 1.76
N ALA A 77 -7.09 13.91 2.19
CA ALA A 77 -7.97 14.58 3.14
C ALA A 77 -8.26 16.02 2.70
N PHE A 78 -9.39 16.55 3.17
CA PHE A 78 -9.77 17.95 3.01
C PHE A 78 -10.02 18.53 4.39
N ASP A 79 -9.62 19.78 4.59
CA ASP A 79 -9.81 20.45 5.88
C ASP A 79 -11.30 20.82 6.10
N PRO A 80 -11.69 21.26 7.32
CA PRO A 80 -13.08 21.62 7.58
C PRO A 80 -13.62 22.81 6.76
N LEU A 81 -12.74 23.59 6.13
CA LEU A 81 -13.10 24.68 5.22
C LEU A 81 -13.24 24.20 3.77
N GLY A 82 -12.98 22.92 3.50
CA GLY A 82 -13.01 22.33 2.16
C GLY A 82 -11.74 22.56 1.35
N ARG A 83 -10.66 23.10 1.95
CA ARG A 83 -9.38 23.30 1.26
C ARG A 83 -8.65 21.97 1.10
N GLY A 84 -7.81 21.90 0.07
CA GLY A 84 -6.97 20.75 -0.23
C GLY A 84 -6.96 20.42 -1.73
N PRO A 85 -6.63 19.17 -2.09
CA PRO A 85 -6.36 18.03 -1.20
C PRO A 85 -5.10 18.17 -0.35
N TYR A 86 -5.08 17.49 0.80
CA TYR A 86 -3.91 17.18 1.62
C TYR A 86 -3.51 15.72 1.43
N THR A 87 -2.21 15.43 1.30
CA THR A 87 -1.71 14.05 1.21
C THR A 87 -0.35 13.88 1.88
N GLY A 88 -0.13 12.71 2.48
CA GLY A 88 1.18 12.25 2.87
C GLY A 88 1.96 11.78 1.63
N ILE A 89 3.27 12.00 1.58
CA ILE A 89 4.12 11.58 0.45
C ILE A 89 5.29 10.68 0.90
N ALA A 90 5.98 10.06 -0.05
CA ALA A 90 6.98 9.02 0.22
C ALA A 90 8.17 9.48 1.06
N ASP A 91 8.46 10.79 1.04
CA ASP A 91 9.55 11.38 1.80
C ASP A 91 9.19 11.74 3.25
N GLY A 92 7.97 11.46 3.70
CA GLY A 92 7.49 11.72 5.07
C GLY A 92 6.87 13.10 5.31
N ARG A 93 6.77 13.95 4.28
CA ARG A 93 5.98 15.19 4.34
C ARG A 93 4.49 14.91 4.19
N ILE A 94 3.72 15.88 4.67
CA ILE A 94 2.33 16.09 4.29
C ILE A 94 2.30 17.39 3.50
N VAL A 95 1.78 17.32 2.28
CA VAL A 95 1.67 18.45 1.36
C VAL A 95 0.19 18.76 1.13
N PHE A 96 -0.11 19.99 0.74
CA PHE A 96 -1.46 20.36 0.34
C PHE A 96 -1.46 21.16 -0.96
N TRP A 97 -2.52 20.99 -1.74
CA TRP A 97 -2.74 21.78 -2.94
C TRP A 97 -3.49 23.06 -2.58
N ASN A 98 -2.92 24.22 -2.89
CA ASN A 98 -3.51 25.52 -2.56
C ASN A 98 -4.38 26.12 -3.67
N GLY A 99 -4.60 25.40 -4.77
CA GLY A 99 -5.26 25.90 -5.98
C GLY A 99 -4.29 26.14 -7.14
N GLU A 100 -3.02 26.42 -6.86
CA GLU A 100 -1.99 26.74 -7.85
C GLU A 100 -0.80 25.77 -7.83
N SER A 101 -0.38 25.32 -6.65
CA SER A 101 0.78 24.45 -6.46
C SER A 101 0.67 23.60 -5.19
N TRP A 102 1.49 22.55 -5.12
CA TRP A 102 1.70 21.79 -3.90
C TRP A 102 2.64 22.53 -2.97
N THR A 103 2.23 22.70 -1.72
CA THR A 103 3.01 23.34 -0.67
C THR A 103 3.16 22.42 0.53
N ASP A 104 4.26 22.59 1.26
CA ASP A 104 4.51 21.83 2.47
C ASP A 104 3.54 22.27 3.56
N PHE A 105 2.83 21.31 4.14
CA PHE A 105 1.94 21.53 5.28
C PHE A 105 2.60 21.08 6.58
N ALA A 106 3.02 19.82 6.65
CA ALA A 106 3.52 19.24 7.88
C ALA A 106 4.61 18.16 7.65
N TYR A 107 5.30 17.82 8.72
CA TYR A 107 6.36 16.82 8.76
C TYR A 107 6.12 15.87 9.93
N THR A 108 6.31 14.56 9.75
CA THR A 108 6.15 13.59 10.85
C THR A 108 7.45 13.33 11.62
N SER A 109 8.60 13.41 10.96
CA SER A 109 9.91 13.28 11.62
C SER A 109 10.47 14.62 12.10
N SER A 110 10.95 14.66 13.34
CA SER A 110 11.74 15.79 13.87
C SER A 110 13.19 15.80 13.40
N ASN A 111 13.70 14.63 12.96
CA ASN A 111 15.12 14.42 12.65
C ASN A 111 15.36 14.32 11.14
N ARG A 112 14.61 15.09 10.35
CA ARG A 112 14.77 15.12 8.90
C ARG A 112 16.15 15.63 8.55
N SER A 113 16.79 14.94 7.61
CA SER A 113 18.09 15.28 7.06
C SER A 113 18.04 15.19 5.53
N GLU A 114 19.19 15.40 4.88
CA GLU A 114 19.33 15.22 3.44
C GLU A 114 18.91 13.82 2.95
N LEU A 115 18.91 12.81 3.84
CA LEU A 115 18.41 11.46 3.55
C LEU A 115 16.92 11.42 3.19
N CYS A 116 16.15 12.43 3.61
CA CYS A 116 14.73 12.58 3.30
C CYS A 116 14.49 13.48 2.08
N GLY A 117 15.55 13.90 1.40
CA GLY A 117 15.46 14.71 0.20
C GLY A 117 14.85 13.95 -0.98
N PRO A 118 14.60 14.63 -2.11
CA PRO A 118 14.01 14.02 -3.30
C PRO A 118 14.76 12.76 -3.75
N SER A 119 14.02 11.70 -4.02
CA SER A 119 14.51 10.46 -4.61
C SER A 119 13.99 10.35 -6.05
N PRO A 120 14.78 9.77 -6.99
CA PRO A 120 14.30 9.51 -8.34
C PRO A 120 13.14 8.51 -8.38
N SER A 121 12.99 7.69 -7.32
CA SER A 121 12.03 6.59 -7.25
C SER A 121 11.31 6.52 -5.90
N ILE A 122 10.08 5.99 -5.92
CA ILE A 122 9.33 5.70 -4.69
C ILE A 122 10.10 4.67 -3.82
N LEU A 123 10.73 3.68 -4.45
CA LEU A 123 11.50 2.63 -3.78
C LEU A 123 12.74 3.17 -3.06
N GLY A 124 13.36 4.23 -3.58
CA GLY A 124 14.52 4.88 -2.95
C GLY A 124 14.20 5.43 -1.55
N TYR A 125 12.97 5.87 -1.31
CA TYR A 125 12.52 6.33 0.01
C TYR A 125 12.38 5.19 1.03
N ALA A 126 11.97 3.99 0.60
CA ALA A 126 11.65 2.85 1.48
C ALA A 126 12.79 2.51 2.47
N LYS A 127 14.04 2.73 2.06
CA LYS A 127 15.22 2.51 2.91
C LYS A 127 15.24 3.43 4.14
N TYR A 128 14.82 4.68 3.98
CA TYR A 128 14.93 5.74 4.99
C TYR A 128 13.58 6.17 5.58
N GLU A 129 12.46 5.58 5.18
CA GLU A 129 11.14 5.90 5.76
C GLU A 129 11.12 5.85 7.30
N HIS A 130 11.81 4.90 7.91
CA HIS A 130 11.92 4.81 9.39
C HIS A 130 12.63 6.01 10.06
N VAL A 131 13.34 6.83 9.29
CA VAL A 131 13.97 8.10 9.73
C VAL A 131 13.10 9.29 9.31
N CYS A 132 12.55 9.25 8.10
CA CYS A 132 11.86 10.40 7.49
C CYS A 132 10.37 10.47 7.83
N GLY A 133 9.78 9.34 8.21
CA GLY A 133 8.34 9.13 8.34
C GLY A 133 7.70 8.61 7.05
N ARG A 134 6.50 8.05 7.19
CA ARG A 134 5.64 7.64 6.08
C ARG A 134 4.18 7.81 6.52
N PRO A 135 3.59 9.01 6.35
CA PRO A 135 2.20 9.27 6.68
C PRO A 135 1.28 8.54 5.69
N LEU A 136 0.52 7.56 6.18
CA LEU A 136 -0.35 6.70 5.36
C LEU A 136 -1.82 7.10 5.47
N GLY A 137 -2.31 7.39 6.68
CA GLY A 137 -3.69 7.80 6.94
C GLY A 137 -3.77 9.24 7.45
N LEU A 138 -4.70 10.04 6.91
CA LEU A 138 -4.87 11.45 7.24
C LEU A 138 -6.34 11.79 7.54
N ARG A 139 -6.60 12.42 8.69
CA ARG A 139 -7.95 12.87 9.08
C ARG A 139 -7.95 14.16 9.86
N PHE A 140 -8.75 15.12 9.40
CA PHE A 140 -9.02 16.32 10.16
C PHE A 140 -10.10 16.05 11.20
N ASP A 141 -9.84 16.45 12.45
CA ASP A 141 -10.87 16.62 13.44
C ASP A 141 -11.70 17.85 13.03
N LYS A 142 -12.97 17.62 12.69
CA LYS A 142 -13.89 18.68 12.23
C LYS A 142 -14.15 19.75 13.29
N ARG A 143 -13.95 19.45 14.57
CA ARG A 143 -14.21 20.38 15.67
C ARG A 143 -13.05 21.34 15.90
N THR A 144 -11.82 20.85 15.79
CA THR A 144 -10.61 21.64 16.13
C THR A 144 -9.83 22.10 14.90
N GLY A 145 -10.02 21.44 13.75
CA GLY A 145 -9.18 21.64 12.56
C GLY A 145 -7.80 21.00 12.68
N ASP A 146 -7.54 20.23 13.74
CA ASP A 146 -6.29 19.48 13.86
C ASP A 146 -6.28 18.31 12.88
N LEU A 147 -5.13 18.07 12.26
CA LEU A 147 -4.89 16.90 11.42
C LEU A 147 -4.26 15.78 12.26
N TYR A 148 -4.97 14.66 12.37
CA TYR A 148 -4.41 13.41 12.86
C TYR A 148 -3.82 12.60 11.71
N VAL A 149 -2.71 11.94 12.01
CA VAL A 149 -1.86 11.25 11.04
C VAL A 149 -1.53 9.86 11.58
N ALA A 150 -1.78 8.84 10.79
CA ALA A 150 -1.25 7.50 11.01
C ALA A 150 0.07 7.42 10.25
N ASP A 151 1.18 7.57 10.98
CA ASP A 151 2.51 7.39 10.42
C ASP A 151 2.97 5.94 10.66
N ALA A 152 3.44 5.30 9.59
CA ALA A 152 3.83 3.89 9.63
C ALA A 152 4.95 3.57 10.63
N TYR A 153 5.74 4.56 11.05
CA TYR A 153 6.89 4.39 11.93
C TYR A 153 6.76 5.16 13.25
N PHE A 154 6.06 6.29 13.25
CA PHE A 154 5.94 7.18 14.41
C PHE A 154 4.61 7.08 15.15
N GLY A 155 3.72 6.15 14.76
CA GLY A 155 2.49 5.89 15.49
C GLY A 155 1.35 6.81 15.07
N LEU A 156 0.45 7.09 16.01
CA LEU A 156 -0.60 8.09 15.83
C LEU A 156 -0.03 9.46 16.19
N MET A 157 -0.10 10.39 15.26
CA MET A 157 0.41 11.75 15.40
C MET A 157 -0.69 12.78 15.18
N LYS A 158 -0.41 14.02 15.59
CA LYS A 158 -1.30 15.17 15.48
C LYS A 158 -0.52 16.43 15.11
N VAL A 159 -1.07 17.24 14.21
CA VAL A 159 -0.57 18.58 13.87
C VAL A 159 -1.72 19.57 13.83
N GLY A 160 -1.49 20.82 14.24
CA GLY A 160 -2.51 21.86 14.24
C GLY A 160 -2.88 22.35 12.84
N PRO A 161 -3.91 23.20 12.71
CA PRO A 161 -4.38 23.72 11.42
C PRO A 161 -3.34 24.58 10.68
N GLU A 162 -2.34 25.11 11.39
CA GLU A 162 -1.23 25.88 10.81
C GLU A 162 -0.10 25.00 10.25
N GLY A 163 -0.19 23.67 10.39
CA GLY A 163 0.84 22.75 9.94
C GLY A 163 2.09 22.73 10.84
N GLY A 164 3.24 22.39 10.27
CA GLY A 164 4.52 22.28 10.97
C GLY A 164 4.86 20.85 11.41
N LEU A 165 5.62 20.73 12.51
CA LEU A 165 6.05 19.42 13.01
C LEU A 165 4.90 18.73 13.76
N ALA A 166 4.51 17.54 13.29
CA ALA A 166 3.52 16.72 13.96
C ALA A 166 4.07 16.16 15.28
N THR A 167 3.20 16.08 16.30
CA THR A 167 3.53 15.50 17.60
C THR A 167 2.93 14.11 17.72
N SER A 168 3.72 13.13 18.16
CA SER A 168 3.22 11.79 18.45
C SER A 168 2.29 11.82 19.67
N VAL A 169 1.08 11.29 19.53
CA VAL A 169 0.08 11.19 20.61
C VAL A 169 -0.08 9.77 21.12
N ALA A 170 0.31 8.75 20.34
CA ALA A 170 0.39 7.36 20.80
C ALA A 170 1.40 6.55 19.96
N THR A 171 2.28 5.81 20.64
CA THR A 171 3.28 4.92 20.00
C THR A 171 3.14 3.46 20.42
N GLU A 172 2.32 3.17 21.43
CA GLU A 172 2.07 1.84 21.93
C GLU A 172 0.69 1.73 22.58
N ALA A 173 0.24 0.49 22.78
CA ALA A 173 -0.92 0.18 23.60
C ALA A 173 -0.65 -1.14 24.34
N GLU A 174 -0.98 -1.15 25.63
CA GLU A 174 -0.79 -2.31 26.51
C GLU A 174 0.65 -2.87 26.49
N GLY A 175 1.64 -1.97 26.48
CA GLY A 175 3.06 -2.34 26.45
C GLY A 175 3.57 -2.91 25.12
N VAL A 176 2.74 -2.91 24.07
CA VAL A 176 3.12 -3.36 22.72
C VAL A 176 3.17 -2.17 21.78
N ALA A 177 4.40 -1.81 21.38
CA ALA A 177 4.69 -0.75 20.43
C ALA A 177 4.01 -0.98 19.07
N PHE A 178 3.60 0.10 18.43
CA PHE A 178 3.15 0.08 17.04
C PHE A 178 4.35 -0.12 16.13
N LYS A 179 4.19 -0.93 15.08
CA LYS A 179 5.24 -1.12 14.07
C LYS A 179 4.78 -0.72 12.69
N PHE A 180 3.48 -0.70 12.43
CA PHE A 180 2.93 -0.39 11.13
C PHE A 180 1.53 0.23 11.26
N THR A 181 1.46 1.43 11.83
CA THR A 181 0.22 2.24 11.83
C THR A 181 -0.16 2.57 10.38
N ASN A 182 -1.43 2.41 10.02
CA ASN A 182 -1.83 2.53 8.62
C ASN A 182 -2.92 3.57 8.40
N ASP A 183 -4.17 3.27 8.77
CA ASP A 183 -5.28 4.17 8.52
C ASP A 183 -6.06 4.57 9.78
N LEU A 184 -6.77 5.66 9.55
CA LEU A 184 -7.48 6.62 10.39
C LEU A 184 -8.98 6.88 10.23
N ASP A 185 -9.77 6.92 11.31
CA ASP A 185 -10.99 7.76 11.30
C ASP A 185 -11.33 8.36 12.67
N ILE A 186 -12.10 9.45 12.68
CA ILE A 186 -12.41 10.26 13.88
C ILE A 186 -13.93 10.39 14.04
N ASP A 187 -14.44 10.08 15.23
CA ASP A 187 -15.86 10.28 15.54
C ASP A 187 -16.19 11.72 15.97
N ASP A 188 -17.48 12.03 16.11
CA ASP A 188 -17.96 13.37 16.47
C ASP A 188 -17.52 13.84 17.88
N GLU A 189 -17.08 12.91 18.73
CA GLU A 189 -16.55 13.20 20.06
C GLU A 189 -15.04 13.49 20.04
N GLY A 190 -14.38 13.26 18.90
CA GLY A 190 -12.93 13.41 18.72
C GLY A 190 -12.14 12.14 19.06
N ASN A 191 -12.80 11.02 19.33
CA ASN A 191 -12.08 9.76 19.50
C ASN A 191 -11.51 9.31 18.15
N VAL A 192 -10.28 8.82 18.18
CA VAL A 192 -9.55 8.40 16.98
C VAL A 192 -9.48 6.88 16.93
N TYR A 193 -10.03 6.28 15.88
CA TYR A 193 -9.94 4.85 15.62
C TYR A 193 -8.90 4.61 14.53
N PHE A 194 -7.99 3.67 14.76
CA PHE A 194 -6.89 3.45 13.84
C PHE A 194 -6.42 1.99 13.82
N THR A 195 -5.71 1.64 12.75
CA THR A 195 -5.16 0.30 12.56
C THR A 195 -3.65 0.27 12.77
N ASP A 196 -3.18 -0.81 13.38
CA ASP A 196 -1.76 -1.22 13.36
C ASP A 196 -1.69 -2.54 12.57
N SER A 197 -1.20 -2.46 11.33
CA SER A 197 -1.21 -3.56 10.35
C SER A 197 -0.36 -4.76 10.77
N SER A 198 0.65 -4.53 11.62
CA SER A 198 1.53 -5.55 12.18
C SER A 198 2.18 -4.98 13.43
N SER A 199 2.20 -5.74 14.54
CA SER A 199 2.99 -5.37 15.72
C SER A 199 4.42 -5.94 15.67
N VAL A 200 4.77 -6.66 14.60
CA VAL A 200 6.05 -7.37 14.43
C VAL A 200 6.91 -6.70 13.36
N HIS A 201 6.33 -6.35 12.22
CA HIS A 201 7.05 -5.86 11.05
C HIS A 201 6.71 -4.40 10.74
N GLN A 202 7.74 -3.63 10.33
CA GLN A 202 7.56 -2.26 9.83
C GLN A 202 7.15 -2.22 8.36
N ARG A 203 6.63 -1.07 7.87
CA ARG A 203 6.22 -0.90 6.47
C ARG A 203 7.29 -1.26 5.45
N ARG A 204 8.56 -0.88 5.63
CA ARG A 204 9.66 -1.28 4.72
C ARG A 204 9.84 -2.80 4.58
N ARG A 205 9.20 -3.60 5.44
CA ARG A 205 9.14 -5.06 5.41
C ARG A 205 7.72 -5.59 5.16
N TYR A 206 6.82 -4.80 4.54
CA TYR A 206 5.42 -5.17 4.32
C TYR A 206 5.25 -6.50 3.57
N ILE A 207 6.17 -6.81 2.64
CA ILE A 207 6.19 -8.10 1.93
C ILE A 207 6.21 -9.28 2.91
N GLN A 208 6.89 -9.14 4.06
CA GLN A 208 6.91 -10.18 5.09
C GLN A 208 5.58 -10.33 5.80
N VAL A 209 4.83 -9.23 6.01
CA VAL A 209 3.46 -9.31 6.55
C VAL A 209 2.58 -10.12 5.59
N ILE A 210 2.68 -9.86 4.29
CA ILE A 210 1.93 -10.60 3.25
C ILE A 210 2.36 -12.08 3.19
N TYR A 211 3.66 -12.36 3.14
CA TYR A 211 4.17 -13.73 2.99
C TYR A 211 4.01 -14.58 4.23
N SER A 212 4.23 -14.02 5.41
CA SER A 212 3.97 -14.73 6.66
C SER A 212 2.48 -14.93 6.85
N GLY A 213 1.63 -14.00 6.41
CA GLY A 213 0.21 -13.98 6.75
C GLY A 213 -0.02 -13.91 8.26
N GLU A 214 0.93 -13.34 8.99
CA GLU A 214 0.87 -13.20 10.43
C GLU A 214 -0.34 -12.35 10.88
N ASP A 215 -0.83 -12.63 12.08
CA ASP A 215 -2.07 -12.10 12.61
C ASP A 215 -1.85 -11.11 13.77
N SER A 216 -0.66 -10.55 13.95
CA SER A 216 -0.38 -9.60 15.05
C SER A 216 -1.05 -8.23 14.91
N GLY A 217 -1.79 -8.00 13.83
CA GLY A 217 -2.48 -6.74 13.57
C GLY A 217 -3.58 -6.43 14.60
N ARG A 218 -3.84 -5.13 14.78
CA ARG A 218 -4.76 -4.59 15.79
C ARG A 218 -5.62 -3.45 15.24
N VAL A 219 -6.79 -3.28 15.82
CA VAL A 219 -7.60 -2.06 15.73
C VAL A 219 -7.65 -1.41 17.11
N LEU A 220 -7.44 -0.11 17.17
CA LEU A 220 -7.27 0.64 18.39
C LEU A 220 -8.16 1.88 18.42
N LYS A 221 -8.43 2.37 19.64
CA LYS A 221 -9.07 3.65 19.92
C LYS A 221 -8.13 4.51 20.75
N TYR A 222 -7.91 5.75 20.35
CA TYR A 222 -7.26 6.79 21.14
C TYR A 222 -8.29 7.83 21.57
N ASP A 223 -8.33 8.10 22.88
CA ASP A 223 -9.14 9.16 23.46
C ASP A 223 -8.23 10.38 23.75
N PRO A 224 -8.44 11.52 23.07
CA PRO A 224 -7.59 12.70 23.24
C PRO A 224 -7.76 13.42 24.58
N ILE A 225 -8.87 13.19 25.30
CA ILE A 225 -9.14 13.79 26.61
C ILE A 225 -8.35 13.03 27.67
N THR A 226 -8.49 11.71 27.71
CA THR A 226 -7.79 10.86 28.69
C THR A 226 -6.36 10.51 28.27
N LYS A 227 -6.00 10.78 27.01
CA LYS A 227 -4.75 10.40 26.35
C LYS A 227 -4.50 8.89 26.39
N LYS A 228 -5.56 8.09 26.50
CA LYS A 228 -5.48 6.64 26.62
C LYS A 228 -5.70 5.97 25.26
N THR A 229 -4.83 5.03 24.93
CA THR A 229 -5.02 4.11 23.80
C THR A 229 -5.54 2.76 24.30
N THR A 230 -6.62 2.28 23.71
CA THR A 230 -7.26 0.99 24.02
C THR A 230 -7.28 0.12 22.78
N VAL A 231 -6.90 -1.15 22.89
CA VAL A 231 -7.03 -2.10 21.78
C VAL A 231 -8.45 -2.65 21.74
N LEU A 232 -9.13 -2.49 20.60
CA LEU A 232 -10.49 -2.97 20.39
C LEU A 232 -10.52 -4.39 19.84
N LEU A 233 -9.64 -4.69 18.88
CA LEU A 233 -9.53 -6.01 18.25
C LEU A 233 -8.06 -6.41 18.10
N ARG A 234 -7.81 -7.73 18.13
CA ARG A 234 -6.49 -8.38 18.05
C ARG A 234 -6.56 -9.55 17.08
N ASN A 235 -5.38 -10.11 16.79
CA ASN A 235 -5.26 -11.34 16.00
C ASN A 235 -5.82 -11.13 14.58
N LEU A 236 -5.54 -9.96 14.00
CA LEU A 236 -6.03 -9.55 12.68
C LEU A 236 -4.93 -9.70 11.64
N GLN A 237 -5.27 -10.28 10.49
CA GLN A 237 -4.32 -10.44 9.39
C GLN A 237 -4.37 -9.21 8.48
N PHE A 238 -3.34 -8.36 8.64
CA PHE A 238 -3.10 -7.14 7.88
C PHE A 238 -4.29 -6.15 7.90
N PRO A 239 -4.70 -5.65 9.09
CA PRO A 239 -5.69 -4.59 9.16
C PRO A 239 -5.14 -3.31 8.52
N ASN A 240 -5.89 -2.71 7.61
CA ASN A 240 -5.41 -1.60 6.78
C ASN A 240 -6.39 -0.41 6.80
N GLY A 241 -7.14 -0.15 5.72
CA GLY A 241 -8.11 0.93 5.70
C GLY A 241 -9.16 0.85 6.81
N LEU A 242 -9.57 2.00 7.35
CA LEU A 242 -10.63 2.13 8.36
C LEU A 242 -11.52 3.33 8.02
N SER A 243 -12.84 3.17 8.11
CA SER A 243 -13.77 4.31 8.02
C SER A 243 -15.04 4.11 8.83
N LEU A 244 -15.48 5.18 9.49
CA LEU A 244 -16.71 5.25 10.27
C LEU A 244 -17.95 5.26 9.38
N SER A 245 -19.04 4.67 9.88
CA SER A 245 -20.36 4.83 9.28
C SER A 245 -20.84 6.27 9.45
N LYS A 246 -21.71 6.72 8.53
CA LYS A 246 -22.23 8.10 8.54
C LYS A 246 -22.96 8.46 9.85
N ASP A 247 -23.62 7.50 10.48
CA ASP A 247 -24.37 7.66 11.74
C ASP A 247 -23.51 7.40 13.01
N MET A 248 -22.21 7.13 12.83
CA MET A 248 -21.26 6.80 13.88
C MET A 248 -21.70 5.60 14.75
N SER A 249 -22.53 4.70 14.22
CA SER A 249 -22.98 3.50 14.95
C SER A 249 -21.99 2.34 14.83
N PHE A 250 -21.14 2.35 13.81
CA PHE A 250 -20.06 1.39 13.61
C PHE A 250 -18.92 2.00 12.80
N PHE A 251 -17.80 1.28 12.70
CA PHE A 251 -16.83 1.50 11.63
C PHE A 251 -16.56 0.18 10.91
N ILE A 252 -16.08 0.27 9.67
CA ILE A 252 -15.55 -0.88 8.95
C ILE A 252 -14.05 -0.72 8.76
N PHE A 253 -13.37 -1.85 8.68
CA PHE A 253 -11.95 -1.90 8.39
C PHE A 253 -11.61 -3.11 7.53
N CYS A 254 -10.51 -3.00 6.80
CA CYS A 254 -10.03 -4.03 5.90
C CYS A 254 -9.25 -5.08 6.67
N GLU A 255 -9.50 -6.38 6.44
CA GLU A 255 -8.55 -7.46 6.76
C GLU A 255 -7.90 -7.89 5.44
N GLY A 256 -6.79 -7.21 5.11
CA GLY A 256 -6.19 -7.24 3.78
C GLY A 256 -5.85 -8.65 3.32
N SER A 257 -5.17 -9.45 4.16
CA SER A 257 -4.77 -10.82 3.80
C SER A 257 -5.96 -11.77 3.64
N LEU A 258 -7.06 -11.54 4.37
CA LEU A 258 -8.27 -12.37 4.32
C LEU A 258 -9.22 -11.99 3.18
N GLY A 259 -9.00 -10.87 2.51
CA GLY A 259 -9.85 -10.42 1.41
C GLY A 259 -11.27 -10.08 1.86
N ARG A 260 -11.43 -9.42 3.01
CA ARG A 260 -12.74 -9.05 3.55
C ARG A 260 -12.74 -7.70 4.28
N LEU A 261 -13.93 -7.14 4.44
CA LEU A 261 -14.22 -6.03 5.35
C LEU A 261 -14.83 -6.61 6.63
N ARG A 262 -14.37 -6.13 7.78
CA ARG A 262 -14.99 -6.42 9.08
C ARG A 262 -15.62 -5.14 9.62
N ARG A 263 -16.76 -5.29 10.28
CA ARG A 263 -17.46 -4.21 10.99
C ARG A 263 -17.26 -4.34 12.48
N TYR A 264 -17.06 -3.23 13.17
CA TYR A 264 -17.06 -3.14 14.63
C TYR A 264 -18.15 -2.17 15.08
N TRP A 265 -19.05 -2.63 15.95
CA TRP A 265 -20.18 -1.84 16.42
C TRP A 265 -19.76 -0.92 17.57
N LEU A 266 -20.01 0.37 17.41
CA LEU A 266 -19.76 1.40 18.43
C LEU A 266 -20.99 1.65 19.31
N LYS A 267 -22.18 1.51 18.75
CA LYS A 267 -23.46 1.82 19.40
C LYS A 267 -24.47 0.67 19.26
N GLY A 268 -25.55 0.74 20.02
CA GLY A 268 -26.65 -0.23 19.99
C GLY A 268 -26.35 -1.52 20.76
N GLU A 269 -27.25 -2.51 20.66
CA GLU A 269 -27.17 -3.78 21.39
C GLU A 269 -25.92 -4.61 21.08
N LYS A 270 -25.32 -4.38 19.91
CA LYS A 270 -24.10 -5.04 19.45
C LYS A 270 -22.82 -4.29 19.81
N ALA A 271 -22.89 -3.15 20.50
CA ALA A 271 -21.72 -2.33 20.82
C ALA A 271 -20.60 -3.16 21.45
N GLY A 272 -19.37 -3.00 20.95
CA GLY A 272 -18.21 -3.77 21.38
C GLY A 272 -18.00 -5.10 20.66
N THR A 273 -18.90 -5.50 19.76
CA THR A 273 -18.79 -6.72 18.96
C THR A 273 -18.35 -6.44 17.52
N SER A 274 -17.96 -7.50 16.80
CA SER A 274 -17.58 -7.41 15.39
C SER A 274 -18.16 -8.56 14.56
N ASP A 275 -18.44 -8.29 13.28
CA ASP A 275 -18.90 -9.27 12.30
C ASP A 275 -18.29 -9.00 10.91
N VAL A 276 -18.37 -9.99 10.02
CA VAL A 276 -17.95 -9.82 8.63
C VAL A 276 -18.97 -8.91 7.93
N PHE A 277 -18.48 -7.80 7.38
CA PHE A 277 -19.31 -6.85 6.65
C PHE A 277 -19.49 -7.26 5.19
N ALA A 278 -18.38 -7.59 4.51
CA ALA A 278 -18.38 -8.04 3.12
C ALA A 278 -17.14 -8.88 2.80
N ASN A 279 -17.29 -9.87 1.92
CA ASN A 279 -16.15 -10.60 1.34
C ASN A 279 -15.81 -9.99 -0.02
N LEU A 280 -14.52 -9.73 -0.27
CA LEU A 280 -14.05 -9.13 -1.51
C LEU A 280 -13.39 -10.17 -2.42
N PRO A 281 -13.45 -9.97 -3.75
CA PRO A 281 -12.78 -10.86 -4.70
C PRO A 281 -11.24 -10.77 -4.67
N GLY A 282 -10.69 -9.88 -3.85
CA GLY A 282 -9.28 -9.54 -3.80
C GLY A 282 -8.85 -9.02 -2.44
N PHE A 283 -7.67 -8.42 -2.37
CA PHE A 283 -7.07 -7.93 -1.13
C PHE A 283 -7.37 -6.44 -0.95
N PRO A 284 -8.23 -6.05 0.02
CA PRO A 284 -8.60 -4.65 0.23
C PRO A 284 -7.47 -3.85 0.89
N ASP A 285 -7.45 -2.56 0.58
CA ASP A 285 -6.47 -1.58 1.07
C ASP A 285 -7.19 -0.47 1.85
N ASN A 286 -7.29 0.75 1.31
CA ASN A 286 -8.02 1.85 1.92
C ASN A 286 -9.55 1.75 1.74
N VAL A 287 -10.29 2.25 2.74
CA VAL A 287 -11.75 2.41 2.71
C VAL A 287 -12.15 3.82 3.11
N ARG A 288 -13.15 4.39 2.42
CA ARG A 288 -13.63 5.76 2.63
C ARG A 288 -15.14 5.85 2.51
N THR A 289 -15.80 6.37 3.54
CA THR A 289 -17.23 6.66 3.53
C THR A 289 -17.52 7.98 2.81
N ASN A 290 -18.55 8.01 1.96
CA ASN A 290 -19.03 9.25 1.32
C ASN A 290 -20.16 9.92 2.11
N ASP A 291 -20.62 11.06 1.61
CA ASP A 291 -21.74 11.84 2.15
C ASP A 291 -23.07 11.08 2.22
N LYS A 292 -23.25 10.04 1.40
CA LYS A 292 -24.42 9.14 1.41
C LYS A 292 -24.30 8.00 2.42
N GLY A 293 -23.14 7.81 3.04
CA GLY A 293 -22.85 6.67 3.92
C GLY A 293 -22.45 5.39 3.18
N GLU A 294 -22.19 5.49 1.87
CA GLU A 294 -21.65 4.39 1.07
C GLU A 294 -20.13 4.31 1.27
N PHE A 295 -19.57 3.11 1.19
CA PHE A 295 -18.15 2.86 1.40
C PHE A 295 -17.44 2.55 0.09
N TRP A 296 -16.47 3.37 -0.29
CA TRP A 296 -15.53 3.09 -1.37
C TRP A 296 -14.31 2.35 -0.85
N VAL A 297 -13.96 1.26 -1.50
CA VAL A 297 -12.90 0.34 -1.06
C VAL A 297 -11.96 0.09 -2.22
N ALA A 298 -10.68 0.40 -2.03
CA ALA A 298 -9.62 0.02 -2.96
C ALA A 298 -9.27 -1.46 -2.78
N VAL A 299 -9.12 -2.17 -3.89
CA VAL A 299 -8.74 -3.58 -3.93
C VAL A 299 -7.50 -3.71 -4.82
N HIS A 300 -6.37 -4.07 -4.22
CA HIS A 300 -5.07 -4.08 -4.87
C HIS A 300 -5.03 -5.02 -6.08
N SER A 301 -5.50 -6.25 -5.87
CA SER A 301 -5.57 -7.26 -6.91
C SER A 301 -6.62 -8.30 -6.57
N ARG A 302 -7.17 -8.94 -7.62
CA ARG A 302 -8.06 -10.09 -7.44
C ARG A 302 -7.25 -11.29 -6.99
N ARG A 303 -7.81 -12.06 -6.05
CA ARG A 303 -7.19 -13.31 -5.64
C ARG A 303 -7.26 -14.31 -6.81
N ASN A 304 -6.30 -15.22 -6.87
CA ASN A 304 -6.17 -16.22 -7.92
C ASN A 304 -5.83 -17.59 -7.31
N MET A 305 -5.65 -18.62 -8.14
CA MET A 305 -5.36 -19.97 -7.63
C MET A 305 -4.02 -20.03 -6.87
N TYR A 306 -3.02 -19.27 -7.33
CA TYR A 306 -1.71 -19.20 -6.68
C TYR A 306 -1.84 -18.64 -5.27
N THR A 307 -2.48 -17.47 -5.09
CA THR A 307 -2.70 -16.90 -3.76
C THR A 307 -3.61 -17.76 -2.89
N HIS A 308 -4.64 -18.39 -3.48
CA HIS A 308 -5.55 -19.28 -2.76
C HIS A 308 -4.85 -20.51 -2.17
N ILE A 309 -4.01 -21.18 -2.96
CA ILE A 309 -3.24 -22.36 -2.50
C ILE A 309 -2.25 -21.93 -1.42
N LEU A 310 -1.47 -20.87 -1.64
CA LEU A 310 -0.45 -20.45 -0.67
C LEU A 310 -1.05 -19.92 0.64
N ALA A 311 -2.24 -19.33 0.61
CA ALA A 311 -2.99 -18.93 1.80
C ALA A 311 -3.41 -20.12 2.68
N ASN A 312 -3.90 -21.19 2.05
CA ASN A 312 -4.44 -22.37 2.74
C ASN A 312 -3.38 -23.35 3.23
N TYR A 313 -2.21 -23.38 2.58
CA TYR A 313 -1.15 -24.35 2.87
C TYR A 313 0.17 -23.64 3.28
N PRO A 314 0.32 -23.23 4.56
CA PRO A 314 1.48 -22.47 5.03
C PRO A 314 2.82 -23.17 4.83
N VAL A 315 2.86 -24.51 4.98
CA VAL A 315 4.07 -25.30 4.75
C VAL A 315 4.48 -25.22 3.28
N LEU A 316 3.52 -25.36 2.36
CA LEU A 316 3.77 -25.22 0.93
C LEU A 316 4.22 -23.79 0.59
N ARG A 317 3.57 -22.76 1.16
CA ARG A 317 4.00 -21.36 0.98
C ARG A 317 5.43 -21.15 1.43
N LYS A 318 5.83 -21.69 2.58
CA LYS A 318 7.22 -21.62 3.04
C LYS A 318 8.19 -22.31 2.08
N LEU A 319 7.83 -23.47 1.52
CA LEU A 319 8.64 -24.17 0.53
C LEU A 319 8.78 -23.37 -0.78
N VAL A 320 7.68 -22.81 -1.28
CA VAL A 320 7.66 -21.99 -2.49
C VAL A 320 8.51 -20.73 -2.32
N LEU A 321 8.44 -20.06 -1.17
CA LEU A 321 9.24 -18.87 -0.87
C LEU A 321 10.74 -19.17 -0.66
N LYS A 322 11.12 -20.45 -0.46
CA LYS A 322 12.51 -20.92 -0.40
C LYS A 322 13.12 -21.18 -1.78
N LEU A 323 12.33 -21.17 -2.84
CA LEU A 323 12.85 -21.24 -4.21
C LEU A 323 13.63 -19.96 -4.53
N PRO A 324 14.62 -20.00 -5.45
CA PRO A 324 15.35 -18.83 -5.92
C PRO A 324 14.49 -17.98 -6.87
N ILE A 325 13.32 -17.55 -6.38
CA ILE A 325 12.40 -16.69 -7.09
C ILE A 325 12.39 -15.34 -6.34
N PRO A 326 12.70 -14.23 -7.04
CA PRO A 326 12.72 -12.91 -6.42
C PRO A 326 11.36 -12.53 -5.81
N PRO A 327 11.33 -11.75 -4.71
CA PRO A 327 10.07 -11.32 -4.08
C PRO A 327 9.09 -10.66 -5.06
N GLN A 328 9.60 -9.83 -5.98
CA GLN A 328 8.77 -9.15 -6.98
C GLN A 328 8.04 -10.14 -7.90
N ALA A 329 8.70 -11.21 -8.30
CA ALA A 329 8.09 -12.24 -9.14
C ALA A 329 6.95 -12.98 -8.40
N HIS A 330 7.12 -13.25 -7.10
CA HIS A 330 6.04 -13.83 -6.29
C HIS A 330 4.84 -12.89 -6.15
N LEU A 331 5.05 -11.57 -5.99
CA LEU A 331 3.96 -10.59 -5.99
C LEU A 331 3.23 -10.56 -7.34
N LEU A 332 3.97 -10.59 -8.46
CA LEU A 332 3.37 -10.65 -9.81
C LEU A 332 2.54 -11.91 -10.03
N MET A 333 3.03 -13.08 -9.63
CA MET A 333 2.24 -14.32 -9.65
C MET A 333 1.00 -14.22 -8.76
N GLY A 334 1.09 -13.48 -7.65
CA GLY A 334 -0.01 -13.20 -6.76
C GLY A 334 -1.10 -12.32 -7.38
N ASN A 335 -0.72 -11.37 -8.22
CA ASN A 335 -1.63 -10.42 -8.88
C ASN A 335 -2.33 -11.00 -10.11
N GLY A 336 -1.81 -12.08 -10.68
CA GLY A 336 -2.46 -12.79 -11.80
C GLY A 336 -2.23 -12.14 -13.16
N LYS A 337 -3.12 -12.42 -14.12
CA LYS A 337 -3.06 -11.85 -15.48
C LYS A 337 -3.71 -10.47 -15.45
N GLY A 338 -2.89 -9.43 -15.53
CA GLY A 338 -3.32 -8.03 -15.52
C GLY A 338 -3.08 -7.41 -14.14
N LEU A 339 -2.37 -6.30 -14.11
CA LEU A 339 -2.14 -5.50 -12.90
C LEU A 339 -3.39 -4.63 -12.67
N THR A 340 -4.52 -5.29 -12.51
CA THR A 340 -5.83 -4.67 -12.54
C THR A 340 -6.14 -4.01 -11.20
N GLY A 341 -6.27 -2.69 -11.18
CA GLY A 341 -6.84 -1.98 -10.04
C GLY A 341 -8.36 -2.21 -9.98
N THR A 342 -8.91 -2.35 -8.77
CA THR A 342 -10.36 -2.42 -8.59
C THR A 342 -10.79 -1.50 -7.44
N VAL A 343 -11.87 -0.75 -7.66
CA VAL A 343 -12.53 0.01 -6.61
C VAL A 343 -13.97 -0.48 -6.49
N MET A 344 -14.39 -0.84 -5.28
CA MET A 344 -15.73 -1.34 -5.01
C MET A 344 -16.49 -0.37 -4.10
N LYS A 345 -17.76 -0.13 -4.42
CA LYS A 345 -18.66 0.67 -3.60
C LYS A 345 -19.69 -0.22 -2.91
N TYR A 346 -19.86 -0.03 -1.61
CA TYR A 346 -20.79 -0.78 -0.78
C TYR A 346 -21.84 0.13 -0.13
N SER A 347 -23.06 -0.38 0.04
CA SER A 347 -24.10 0.26 0.86
C SER A 347 -23.76 0.13 2.35
N PRO A 348 -24.43 0.89 3.25
CA PRO A 348 -24.28 0.74 4.70
C PRO A 348 -24.57 -0.67 5.23
N GLU A 349 -25.35 -1.46 4.49
CA GLU A 349 -25.73 -2.83 4.82
C GLU A 349 -24.74 -3.88 4.28
N GLY A 350 -23.74 -3.47 3.49
CA GLY A 350 -22.73 -4.37 2.93
C GLY A 350 -23.06 -4.91 1.53
N ASN A 351 -24.04 -4.32 0.83
CA ASN A 351 -24.37 -4.72 -0.55
C ASN A 351 -23.48 -4.00 -1.55
N VAL A 352 -23.03 -4.72 -2.59
CA VAL A 352 -22.27 -4.10 -3.69
C VAL A 352 -23.19 -3.19 -4.50
N LEU A 353 -22.81 -1.91 -4.61
CA LEU A 353 -23.52 -0.90 -5.39
C LEU A 353 -22.85 -0.64 -6.74
N GLN A 354 -21.52 -0.70 -6.77
CA GLN A 354 -20.73 -0.39 -7.97
C GLN A 354 -19.36 -1.05 -7.90
N ILE A 355 -18.81 -1.42 -9.06
CA ILE A 355 -17.43 -1.87 -9.22
C ILE A 355 -16.82 -1.06 -10.35
N LEU A 356 -15.61 -0.57 -10.14
CA LEU A 356 -14.76 0.08 -11.13
C LEU A 356 -13.52 -0.80 -11.30
N GLU A 357 -13.22 -1.24 -12.52
CA GLU A 357 -12.05 -2.06 -12.82
C GLU A 357 -11.17 -1.42 -13.89
N ASP A 358 -9.85 -1.64 -13.79
CA ASP A 358 -8.88 -1.49 -14.87
C ASP A 358 -8.52 -2.88 -15.40
N ASN A 359 -9.35 -3.43 -16.27
CA ASN A 359 -9.22 -4.80 -16.79
C ASN A 359 -8.04 -4.97 -17.77
N GLU A 360 -7.54 -3.88 -18.36
CA GLU A 360 -6.36 -3.95 -19.24
C GLU A 360 -5.05 -3.83 -18.44
N GLY A 361 -5.13 -3.43 -17.16
CA GLY A 361 -3.98 -3.30 -16.26
C GLY A 361 -3.00 -2.21 -16.68
N LYS A 362 -3.49 -1.18 -17.40
CA LYS A 362 -2.67 -0.08 -17.91
C LYS A 362 -1.99 0.68 -16.78
N VAL A 363 -2.75 1.01 -15.73
CA VAL A 363 -2.23 1.73 -14.56
C VAL A 363 -1.14 0.92 -13.87
N GLY A 364 -1.37 -0.39 -13.74
CA GLY A 364 -0.40 -1.26 -13.11
C GLY A 364 0.85 -1.51 -13.97
N LEU A 365 0.70 -1.62 -15.30
CA LEU A 365 1.84 -1.77 -16.22
C LEU A 365 2.71 -0.51 -16.22
N ALA A 366 2.10 0.68 -16.26
CA ALA A 366 2.81 1.95 -16.14
C ALA A 366 3.63 2.00 -14.85
N ASN A 367 3.02 1.66 -13.70
CA ASN A 367 3.72 1.59 -12.40
C ASN A 367 4.91 0.62 -12.41
N ILE A 368 4.81 -0.54 -13.09
CA ILE A 368 5.94 -1.46 -13.22
C ILE A 368 7.03 -0.88 -14.11
N LEU A 369 6.68 -0.33 -15.27
CA LEU A 369 7.65 0.26 -16.19
C LEU A 369 8.40 1.39 -15.49
N GLU A 370 7.69 2.27 -14.77
CA GLU A 370 8.28 3.28 -13.92
C GLU A 370 9.21 2.66 -12.86
N SER A 371 8.76 1.62 -12.14
CA SER A 371 9.59 0.94 -11.13
C SER A 371 10.84 0.29 -11.72
N VAL A 372 10.78 -0.24 -12.94
CA VAL A 372 11.93 -0.82 -13.65
C VAL A 372 12.90 0.30 -14.04
N VAL A 373 12.40 1.38 -14.63
CA VAL A 373 13.20 2.54 -15.00
C VAL A 373 13.87 3.16 -13.77
N ASP A 374 13.15 3.23 -12.67
CA ASP A 374 13.63 3.68 -11.37
C ASP A 374 14.73 2.77 -10.81
N THR A 375 14.54 1.45 -10.88
CA THR A 375 15.57 0.47 -10.48
C THR A 375 16.83 0.63 -11.33
N LEU A 376 16.67 0.86 -12.64
CA LEU A 376 17.79 1.12 -13.54
C LEU A 376 18.49 2.44 -13.19
N LYS A 377 17.75 3.49 -12.82
CA LYS A 377 18.32 4.76 -12.38
C LYS A 377 19.16 4.63 -11.11
N ASP A 378 18.73 3.78 -10.18
CA ASP A 378 19.44 3.54 -8.93
C ASP A 378 20.69 2.65 -9.12
N ALA A 379 20.70 1.78 -10.14
CA ALA A 379 21.84 0.93 -10.54
C ALA A 379 22.88 1.68 -11.39
N THR A 380 23.40 2.79 -10.87
CA THR A 380 24.27 3.73 -11.60
C THR A 380 25.53 3.07 -12.20
N GLU A 381 26.03 1.99 -11.61
CA GLU A 381 27.17 1.21 -12.09
C GLU A 381 26.97 0.62 -13.49
N VAL A 382 25.72 0.38 -13.90
CA VAL A 382 25.37 -0.13 -15.23
C VAL A 382 24.61 0.88 -16.08
N SER A 383 23.99 1.90 -15.49
CA SER A 383 23.08 2.81 -16.19
C SER A 383 23.62 4.24 -16.39
N TYR A 384 24.84 4.56 -15.91
CA TYR A 384 25.33 5.95 -15.86
C TYR A 384 25.20 6.72 -17.18
N LEU A 385 25.48 6.07 -18.32
CA LEU A 385 25.40 6.67 -19.66
C LEU A 385 23.99 7.07 -20.07
N PHE A 386 22.97 6.46 -19.45
CA PHE A 386 21.56 6.63 -19.80
C PHE A 386 20.79 7.40 -18.73
N LEU A 387 21.44 7.92 -17.68
CA LEU A 387 20.77 8.75 -16.66
C LEU A 387 20.33 10.12 -17.21
N LYS A 388 21.06 10.61 -18.23
CA LYS A 388 20.81 11.85 -18.96
C LYS A 388 21.07 11.60 -20.45
N PRO A 389 20.55 12.47 -21.36
CA PRO A 389 20.89 12.36 -22.77
C PRO A 389 22.42 12.34 -22.98
N VAL A 390 22.90 11.35 -23.73
CA VAL A 390 24.32 11.22 -24.07
C VAL A 390 24.75 12.46 -24.85
N SER A 391 25.77 13.16 -24.37
CA SER A 391 26.25 14.37 -25.03
C SER A 391 27.22 14.02 -26.15
N LYS A 392 27.21 14.83 -27.23
CA LYS A 392 28.19 14.71 -28.33
C LYS A 392 29.63 14.95 -27.88
N LYS A 393 29.83 15.55 -26.70
CA LYS A 393 31.15 15.75 -26.11
C LYS A 393 31.68 14.46 -25.49
N ASP A 394 30.81 13.68 -24.87
CA ASP A 394 31.18 12.44 -24.17
C ASP A 394 31.32 11.29 -25.17
N GLU A 395 30.44 11.23 -26.18
CA GLU A 395 30.50 10.23 -27.26
C GLU A 395 30.22 10.89 -28.63
N PRO A 396 31.27 11.32 -29.37
CA PRO A 396 31.13 12.11 -30.61
C PRO A 396 30.36 11.42 -31.73
N ASP A 397 30.52 10.10 -31.85
CA ASP A 397 29.98 9.28 -32.94
C ASP A 397 28.60 8.69 -32.59
N TYR A 398 28.15 8.84 -31.33
CA TYR A 398 26.92 8.22 -30.83
C TYR A 398 25.68 8.70 -31.60
N LEU A 399 25.58 9.99 -31.86
CA LEU A 399 24.44 10.59 -32.59
C LEU A 399 24.52 10.35 -34.11
N ASP A 400 25.66 9.87 -34.61
CA ASP A 400 25.80 9.47 -36.01
C ASP A 400 25.12 8.12 -36.26
N ILE A 401 25.01 7.28 -35.22
CA ILE A 401 24.37 5.96 -35.25
C ILE A 401 22.94 6.03 -34.67
N ILE A 402 22.78 6.61 -33.48
CA ILE A 402 21.50 6.70 -32.77
C ILE A 402 20.86 8.07 -33.02
N LYS A 403 19.87 8.11 -33.91
CA LYS A 403 19.20 9.35 -34.34
C LYS A 403 18.17 9.91 -33.35
N GLN A 404 17.62 9.05 -32.50
CA GLN A 404 16.65 9.42 -31.47
C GLN A 404 17.10 8.82 -30.14
N PRO A 405 18.11 9.41 -29.49
CA PRO A 405 18.61 8.91 -28.21
C PRO A 405 17.51 9.03 -27.16
N MET A 406 17.44 8.05 -26.27
CA MET A 406 16.49 8.01 -25.17
C MET A 406 17.25 7.77 -23.88
N ASP A 407 17.08 8.64 -22.90
CA ASP A 407 17.59 8.44 -21.55
C ASP A 407 16.48 7.93 -20.62
N LEU A 408 16.87 7.43 -19.45
CA LEU A 408 15.95 6.86 -18.47
C LEU A 408 14.93 7.88 -17.95
N SER A 409 15.19 9.18 -18.00
CA SER A 409 14.19 10.19 -17.66
C SER A 409 13.15 10.34 -18.76
N THR A 410 13.56 10.38 -20.03
CA THR A 410 12.62 10.33 -21.16
C THR A 410 11.83 9.02 -21.21
N ILE A 411 12.45 7.87 -20.89
CA ILE A 411 11.73 6.59 -20.83
C ILE A 411 10.68 6.63 -19.71
N LYS A 412 11.01 7.20 -18.54
CA LYS A 412 10.05 7.36 -17.43
C LYS A 412 8.87 8.24 -17.83
N GLU A 413 9.15 9.38 -18.44
CA GLU A 413 8.10 10.29 -18.95
C GLU A 413 7.20 9.56 -19.95
N LYS A 414 7.78 8.87 -20.93
CA LYS A 414 7.04 8.10 -21.93
C LYS A 414 6.24 6.93 -21.34
N ALA A 415 6.79 6.25 -20.34
CA ALA A 415 6.07 5.20 -19.61
C ALA A 415 4.84 5.72 -18.87
N GLY A 416 4.83 7.02 -18.50
CA GLY A 416 3.68 7.72 -17.96
C GLY A 416 2.80 8.44 -19.01
N GLU A 417 3.26 8.58 -20.26
CA GLU A 417 2.58 9.33 -21.34
C GLU A 417 1.78 8.48 -22.35
N GLU A 418 1.72 7.14 -22.22
CA GLU A 418 1.00 6.27 -23.18
C GLU A 418 -0.51 6.62 -23.39
N ASP A 419 -1.04 7.62 -22.68
CA ASP A 419 -2.43 8.07 -22.77
C ASP A 419 -2.70 9.36 -23.59
N GLY A 420 -1.71 10.03 -24.19
CA GLY A 420 -2.00 11.26 -24.97
C GLY A 420 -2.64 12.40 -24.14
N ILE A 421 -2.33 12.42 -22.83
CA ILE A 421 -2.91 13.35 -21.86
C ILE A 421 -2.01 14.59 -21.76
N GLN A 422 -2.54 15.76 -22.14
CA GLN A 422 -1.91 17.04 -21.84
C GLN A 422 -1.88 17.27 -20.32
N GLY A 423 -0.68 17.40 -19.76
CA GLY A 423 -0.44 17.72 -18.37
C GLY A 423 -0.99 19.08 -17.95
N GLN A 424 -1.23 19.21 -16.64
CA GLN A 424 -1.82 20.34 -15.91
C GLN A 424 -3.35 20.44 -15.95
N ARG A 425 -4.02 19.61 -15.14
CA ARG A 425 -5.34 19.97 -14.60
C ARG A 425 -5.37 19.67 -13.10
N GLY A 426 -5.61 20.70 -12.31
CA GLY A 426 -6.02 20.56 -10.91
C GLY A 426 -7.53 20.35 -10.81
N PHE A 427 -8.05 20.21 -9.60
CA PHE A 427 -9.51 20.21 -9.40
C PHE A 427 -10.12 21.51 -9.95
N PRO A 428 -11.26 21.45 -10.66
CA PRO A 428 -11.99 22.67 -11.02
C PRO A 428 -12.34 23.45 -9.75
N SER A 429 -12.08 24.77 -9.80
CA SER A 429 -12.32 25.74 -8.73
C SER A 429 -13.78 25.82 -8.29
#